data_AF-A0A1Y5ERS2-F1
#
_entry.id   AF-A0A1Y5ERS2-F1
#
_cell.length_a   1.000
_cell.length_b   1.000
_cell.length_c   1.000
_cell.angle_alpha   90.00
_cell.angle_beta   90.00
_cell.angle_gamma   90.00
#
_symmetry.space_group_name_H-M   'P 1'
#
loop_
_entity.id
_entity.type
_entity.pdbx_description
1 polymer ?
#
loop_
_entity_poly.entity_id
_entity_poly.type
_entity_poly.pdbx_seq_one_letter_code
_entity_poly.pdbx_strand_id
1 'polypeptide(L)'
;MKKTLTLIFLLITFTASATSTEQEYSPRQSLENALLAQEGKVVYVDFWASWCGPCIKSFPWMNKIQQQYKQQGFTVISINLDADAMNARKFLQDNPASFAVIYDPEGTIAKHFSIQGMPTSM
;
A
#
# COMPACT_ATOMS: atom_id res chain seq x y z
N MET A 1 -72.09 5.61 1.17
CA MET A 1 -71.22 5.86 2.35
C MET A 1 -70.12 4.80 2.39
N LYS A 2 -68.86 5.22 2.53
CA LYS A 2 -67.63 4.41 2.74
C LYS A 2 -67.06 3.77 1.47
N LYS A 3 -65.77 3.86 1.14
CA LYS A 3 -64.63 4.66 1.61
C LYS A 3 -63.65 4.71 0.43
N THR A 4 -63.12 5.90 0.14
CA THR A 4 -62.12 6.19 -0.89
C THR A 4 -60.89 5.30 -0.71
N LEU A 5 -60.50 4.62 -1.80
CA LEU A 5 -59.27 3.83 -1.89
C LEU A 5 -58.09 4.80 -2.09
N THR A 6 -57.52 5.28 -0.99
CA THR A 6 -56.33 6.12 -1.04
C THR A 6 -55.12 5.24 -1.37
N LEU A 7 -54.71 5.26 -2.63
CA LEU A 7 -53.44 4.72 -3.10
C LEU A 7 -52.31 5.57 -2.49
N ILE A 8 -51.76 5.15 -1.36
CA ILE A 8 -50.56 5.75 -0.78
C ILE A 8 -49.39 5.24 -1.62
N PHE A 9 -49.03 5.98 -2.67
CA PHE A 9 -47.73 5.85 -3.34
C PHE A 9 -46.69 6.42 -2.37
N LEU A 10 -46.17 5.55 -1.49
CA LEU A 10 -45.05 5.89 -0.63
C LEU A 10 -43.84 6.10 -1.54
N LEU A 11 -43.51 7.36 -1.85
CA LEU A 11 -42.23 7.73 -2.44
C LEU A 11 -41.14 7.29 -1.46
N ILE A 12 -40.58 6.10 -1.68
CA ILE A 12 -39.31 5.71 -1.08
C ILE A 12 -38.26 6.60 -1.75
N THR A 13 -37.97 7.73 -1.12
CA THR A 13 -36.77 8.50 -1.42
C THR A 13 -35.60 7.63 -0.98
N PHE A 14 -35.09 6.83 -1.90
CA PHE A 14 -33.85 6.10 -1.71
C PHE A 14 -32.71 7.12 -1.79
N THR A 15 -32.43 7.80 -0.69
CA THR A 15 -31.18 8.54 -0.53
C THR A 15 -30.06 7.50 -0.45
N ALA A 16 -29.55 7.11 -1.62
CA ALA A 16 -28.32 6.34 -1.73
C ALA A 16 -27.20 7.20 -1.13
N SER A 17 -26.96 7.04 0.16
CA SER A 17 -25.76 7.56 0.80
C SER A 17 -24.62 6.69 0.27
N ALA A 18 -23.91 7.20 -0.74
CA ALA A 18 -22.64 6.64 -1.17
C ALA A 18 -21.61 6.96 -0.08
N THR A 19 -21.64 6.20 1.01
CA THR A 19 -20.54 6.17 1.97
C THR A 19 -19.37 5.50 1.27
N SER A 20 -18.39 6.30 0.84
CA SER A 20 -17.06 5.79 0.50
C SER A 20 -16.44 5.25 1.78
N THR A 21 -16.64 3.97 2.04
CA THR A 21 -15.85 3.27 3.04
C THR A 21 -14.41 3.31 2.56
N GLU A 22 -13.53 3.93 3.33
CA GLU A 22 -12.09 3.70 3.22
C GLU A 22 -11.88 2.21 3.53
N GLN A 23 -11.91 1.38 2.50
CA GLN A 23 -11.69 -0.05 2.67
C GLN A 23 -10.22 -0.26 3.01
N GLU A 24 -9.93 -0.57 4.27
CA GLU A 24 -8.57 -0.91 4.71
C GLU A 24 -8.17 -2.25 4.05
N TYR A 25 -7.32 -2.18 3.04
CA TYR A 25 -6.86 -3.36 2.29
C TYR A 25 -5.82 -4.14 3.10
N SER A 26 -5.86 -5.48 3.02
CA SER A 26 -4.76 -6.30 3.56
C SER A 26 -3.42 -5.95 2.89
N PRO A 27 -2.26 -6.19 3.53
CA PRO A 27 -0.96 -5.90 2.92
C PRO A 27 -0.78 -6.53 1.54
N ARG A 28 -1.20 -7.79 1.36
CA ARG A 28 -1.14 -8.47 0.04
C ARG A 28 -2.03 -7.79 -1.01
N GLN A 29 -3.25 -7.39 -0.67
CA GLN A 29 -4.12 -6.66 -1.61
C GLN A 29 -3.54 -5.28 -1.93
N SER A 30 -2.96 -4.60 -0.95
CA SER A 30 -2.25 -3.33 -1.17
C SER A 30 -1.11 -3.51 -2.18
N LEU A 31 -0.32 -4.59 -2.07
CA LEU A 31 0.73 -4.89 -3.03
C LEU A 31 0.17 -5.25 -4.41
N GLU A 32 -0.86 -6.08 -4.49
CA GLU A 32 -1.50 -6.46 -5.75
C GLU A 32 -2.02 -5.23 -6.49
N ASN A 33 -2.77 -4.37 -5.81
CA ASN A 33 -3.27 -3.11 -6.37
C ASN A 33 -2.13 -2.18 -6.82
N ALA A 34 -1.07 -2.09 -6.01
CA ALA A 34 0.09 -1.27 -6.35
C ALA A 34 0.80 -1.81 -7.60
N LEU A 35 0.95 -3.12 -7.75
CA LEU A 35 1.57 -3.75 -8.92
C LEU A 35 0.71 -3.57 -10.18
N LEU A 36 -0.61 -3.77 -10.08
CA LEU A 36 -1.54 -3.56 -11.18
C LEU A 36 -1.50 -2.11 -11.68
N ALA A 37 -1.37 -1.14 -10.77
CA ALA A 37 -1.23 0.28 -11.12
C ALA A 37 0.09 0.62 -11.84
N GLN A 38 1.06 -0.30 -11.88
CA GLN A 38 2.37 -0.14 -12.52
C GLN A 38 2.55 -1.11 -13.70
N GLU A 39 1.47 -1.60 -14.30
CA GLU A 39 1.52 -2.45 -15.49
C GLU A 39 2.38 -1.82 -16.60
N GLY A 40 3.27 -2.62 -17.19
CA GLY A 40 4.22 -2.17 -18.23
C GLY A 40 5.45 -1.42 -17.70
N LYS A 41 5.59 -1.24 -16.39
CA LYS A 41 6.80 -0.67 -15.77
C LYS A 41 7.70 -1.75 -15.18
N VAL A 42 8.98 -1.44 -15.09
CA VAL A 42 9.93 -2.19 -14.26
C VAL A 42 9.69 -1.78 -12.80
N VAL A 43 9.38 -2.75 -11.95
CA VAL A 43 9.15 -2.54 -10.52
C VAL A 43 10.30 -3.18 -9.75
N TYR A 44 11.02 -2.38 -8.96
CA TYR A 44 11.99 -2.87 -7.98
C TYR A 44 11.28 -3.03 -6.64
N VAL A 45 11.21 -4.25 -6.14
CA VAL A 45 10.53 -4.57 -4.88
C VAL A 45 11.58 -4.78 -3.79
N ASP A 46 11.47 -4.07 -2.67
CA ASP A 46 12.46 -4.13 -1.57
C ASP A 46 11.79 -4.45 -0.22
N PHE A 47 12.30 -5.46 0.49
CA PHE A 47 11.85 -5.83 1.83
C PHE A 47 12.82 -5.32 2.88
N TRP A 48 12.32 -4.52 3.84
CA TRP A 48 13.13 -3.83 4.84
C TRP A 48 12.45 -3.76 6.21
N ALA A 49 13.23 -3.41 7.24
CA ALA A 49 12.73 -3.04 8.57
C ALA A 49 13.64 -1.99 9.20
N SER A 50 13.12 -1.24 10.17
CA SER A 50 13.83 -0.12 10.82
C SER A 50 15.14 -0.52 11.50
N TRP A 51 15.21 -1.75 12.00
CA TRP A 51 16.39 -2.31 12.69
C TRP A 51 17.46 -2.85 11.73
N CYS A 52 17.17 -2.90 10.43
CA CYS A 52 18.08 -3.41 9.42
C CYS A 52 19.13 -2.36 9.04
N GLY A 53 20.34 -2.51 9.59
CA GLY A 53 21.47 -1.60 9.31
C GLY A 53 21.78 -1.40 7.82
N PRO A 54 21.85 -2.46 6.99
CA PRO A 54 22.06 -2.30 5.54
C PRO A 54 20.90 -1.60 4.83
N CYS A 55 19.66 -1.71 5.31
CA CYS A 55 18.49 -1.03 4.75
C CYS A 55 18.63 0.50 4.84
N ILE A 56 19.18 1.02 5.94
CA ILE A 56 19.50 2.47 6.07
C ILE A 56 20.38 2.94 4.89
N LYS A 57 21.35 2.11 4.48
CA LYS A 57 22.27 2.42 3.39
C LYS A 57 21.64 2.30 1.99
N SER A 58 20.59 1.50 1.83
CA SER A 58 19.94 1.31 0.52
C SER A 58 18.98 2.45 0.17
N PHE A 59 18.35 3.10 1.14
CA PHE A 59 17.33 4.14 0.91
C PHE A 59 17.81 5.32 0.05
N PRO A 60 19.00 5.93 0.30
CA PRO A 60 19.51 7.00 -0.55
C PRO A 60 19.71 6.56 -2.01
N TRP A 61 20.17 5.31 -2.22
CA TRP A 61 20.33 4.75 -3.54
C TRP A 61 18.99 4.45 -4.21
N MET A 62 18.02 3.89 -3.49
CA MET A 62 16.66 3.65 -3.98
C MET A 62 15.97 4.96 -4.42
N ASN A 63 16.10 6.03 -3.63
CA ASN A 63 15.61 7.36 -4.02
C ASN A 63 16.29 7.86 -5.30
N LYS A 64 17.60 7.67 -5.43
CA LYS A 64 18.36 8.08 -6.62
C LYS A 64 17.86 7.35 -7.87
N ILE A 65 17.73 6.03 -7.85
CA ILE A 65 17.27 5.26 -9.01
C ILE A 65 15.79 5.55 -9.31
N GLN A 66 14.95 5.73 -8.29
CA GLN A 66 13.57 6.14 -8.45
C GLN A 66 13.48 7.47 -9.20
N GLN A 67 14.28 8.46 -8.80
CA GLN A 67 14.30 9.76 -9.47
C GLN A 67 14.85 9.67 -10.89
N GLN A 68 15.91 8.90 -11.10
CA GLN A 68 16.60 8.78 -12.38
C GLN A 68 15.76 8.06 -13.44
N TYR A 69 15.03 7.02 -13.06
CA TYR A 69 14.35 6.13 -14.02
C TYR A 69 12.83 6.25 -14.02
N LYS A 70 12.19 7.04 -13.14
CA LYS A 70 10.71 7.17 -13.12
C LYS A 70 10.07 7.51 -14.46
N GLN A 71 10.71 8.39 -15.24
CA GLN A 71 10.22 8.80 -16.56
C GLN A 71 10.44 7.74 -17.64
N GLN A 72 11.25 6.72 -17.36
CA GLN A 72 11.56 5.60 -18.24
C GLN A 72 10.74 4.35 -17.90
N GLY A 73 9.68 4.49 -17.10
CA GLY A 73 8.84 3.36 -16.70
C GLY A 73 9.45 2.51 -15.59
N PHE A 74 10.08 3.14 -14.59
CA PHE A 74 10.60 2.46 -13.40
C PHE A 74 9.94 2.96 -12.11
N THR A 75 9.73 2.07 -11.14
CA THR A 75 9.32 2.48 -9.79
C THR A 75 9.86 1.53 -8.73
N VAL A 76 10.08 2.05 -7.53
CA VAL A 76 10.32 1.26 -6.33
C VAL A 76 8.99 1.06 -5.61
N ILE A 77 8.76 -0.16 -5.11
CA ILE A 77 7.72 -0.46 -4.11
C ILE A 77 8.43 -1.17 -2.96
N SER A 78 8.41 -0.57 -1.77
CA SER A 78 9.06 -1.16 -0.60
C SER A 78 8.03 -1.77 0.36
N ILE A 79 8.38 -2.87 0.99
CA ILE A 79 7.58 -3.58 1.99
C ILE A 79 8.32 -3.50 3.32
N ASN A 80 7.71 -2.82 4.28
CA ASN A 80 8.21 -2.73 5.65
C ASN A 80 7.69 -3.90 6.49
N LEU A 81 8.59 -4.51 7.26
CA LEU A 81 8.33 -5.67 8.11
C LEU A 81 8.52 -5.37 9.61
N ASP A 82 8.45 -4.10 10.03
CA ASP A 82 8.42 -3.78 11.45
C ASP A 82 7.10 -4.28 12.06
N ALA A 83 7.18 -4.88 13.26
CA ALA A 83 5.98 -5.27 13.99
C ALA A 83 5.20 -4.06 14.54
N ASP A 84 5.91 -2.97 14.84
CA ASP A 84 5.33 -1.71 15.31
C ASP A 84 5.54 -0.60 14.26
N ALA A 85 4.43 -0.07 13.77
CA ALA A 85 4.40 0.96 12.74
C ALA A 85 5.09 2.26 13.19
N MET A 86 5.22 2.50 14.49
CA MET A 86 5.98 3.63 15.02
C MET A 86 7.47 3.56 14.66
N ASN A 87 8.04 2.36 14.62
CA ASN A 87 9.45 2.18 14.25
C ASN A 87 9.67 2.51 12.77
N ALA A 88 8.80 2.03 11.89
CA ALA A 88 8.82 2.37 10.48
C ALA A 88 8.63 3.88 10.24
N ARG A 89 7.65 4.50 10.93
CA ARG A 89 7.41 5.95 10.84
C ARG A 89 8.63 6.75 11.28
N LYS A 90 9.25 6.39 12.41
CA LYS A 90 10.46 7.06 12.90
C LYS A 90 11.62 6.89 11.91
N PHE A 91 11.82 5.69 11.38
CA PHE A 91 12.83 5.45 10.36
C PHE A 91 12.63 6.36 9.14
N LEU A 92 11.40 6.52 8.66
CA LEU A 92 11.07 7.32 7.48
C LEU A 92 11.19 8.83 7.71
N GLN A 93 11.18 9.30 8.97
CA GLN A 93 11.51 10.70 9.28
C GLN A 93 12.99 10.99 9.02
N ASP A 94 13.87 10.05 9.38
CA ASP A 94 15.31 10.18 9.21
C ASP A 94 15.79 9.74 7.81
N ASN A 95 15.03 8.86 7.16
CA ASN A 95 15.34 8.26 5.86
C ASN A 95 14.12 8.39 4.92
N PRO A 96 13.89 9.58 4.33
CA PRO A 96 12.71 9.81 3.50
C PRO A 96 12.67 8.86 2.31
N ALA A 97 11.51 8.25 2.05
CA ALA A 97 11.27 7.44 0.86
C ALA A 97 10.53 8.27 -0.20
N SER A 98 11.08 8.37 -1.41
CA SER A 98 10.42 9.00 -2.56
C SER A 98 9.62 8.01 -3.41
N PHE A 99 9.23 6.89 -2.82
CA PHE A 99 8.60 5.73 -3.44
C PHE A 99 7.56 5.13 -2.49
N ALA A 100 6.75 4.19 -3.00
CA ALA A 100 5.68 3.58 -2.21
C ALA A 100 6.25 2.71 -1.07
N VAL A 101 5.60 2.80 0.10
CA VAL A 101 5.89 1.95 1.25
C VAL A 101 4.61 1.23 1.64
N ILE A 102 4.63 -0.09 1.63
CA ILE A 102 3.56 -0.97 2.09
C ILE A 102 3.98 -1.54 3.45
N TYR A 103 3.09 -1.52 4.43
CA TYR A 103 3.33 -2.04 5.77
C TYR A 103 2.80 -3.47 5.88
N ASP A 104 3.65 -4.44 6.22
CA ASP A 104 3.32 -5.87 6.35
C ASP A 104 3.79 -6.42 7.71
N PRO A 105 3.15 -6.00 8.82
CA PRO A 105 3.61 -6.32 10.17
C PRO A 105 3.57 -7.81 10.50
N GLU A 106 2.64 -8.57 9.91
CA GLU A 106 2.55 -10.02 10.08
C GLU A 106 3.42 -10.80 9.08
N GLY A 107 4.17 -10.10 8.21
CA GLY A 107 5.06 -10.71 7.23
C GLY A 107 4.34 -11.60 6.20
N THR A 108 3.06 -11.32 5.91
CA THR A 108 2.24 -12.12 4.99
C THR A 108 2.76 -12.08 3.56
N ILE A 109 3.26 -10.94 3.13
CA ILE A 109 3.91 -10.75 1.83
C ILE A 109 5.29 -11.39 1.88
N ALA A 110 6.10 -11.09 2.90
CA ALA A 110 7.46 -11.63 3.04
C ALA A 110 7.48 -13.17 3.03
N LYS A 111 6.52 -13.80 3.72
CA LYS A 111 6.34 -15.25 3.71
C LYS A 111 5.97 -15.79 2.34
N HIS A 112 5.11 -15.10 1.59
CA HIS A 112 4.74 -15.49 0.23
C HIS A 112 5.95 -15.50 -0.71
N PHE A 113 6.82 -14.51 -0.59
CA PHE A 113 8.09 -14.42 -1.34
C PHE A 113 9.24 -15.23 -0.71
N SER A 114 8.99 -15.97 0.36
CA SER A 114 10.00 -16.78 1.08
C SER A 114 11.23 -15.98 1.53
N ILE A 115 11.06 -14.70 1.88
CA ILE A 115 12.16 -13.83 2.32
C ILE A 115 12.78 -14.37 3.62
N GLN A 116 14.09 -14.59 3.60
CA GLN A 116 14.85 -15.18 4.73
C GLN A 116 15.75 -14.18 5.47
N GLY A 117 15.94 -12.98 4.90
CA GLY A 117 16.87 -12.00 5.43
C GLY A 117 16.57 -10.60 4.91
N MET A 118 17.14 -9.60 5.58
CA MET A 118 16.94 -8.20 5.22
C MET A 118 18.26 -7.45 4.97
N PRO A 119 18.26 -6.52 4.00
CA PRO A 119 17.22 -6.35 2.99
C PRO A 119 17.20 -7.55 2.02
N THR A 120 16.09 -7.74 1.32
CA THR A 120 16.03 -8.57 0.11
C THR A 120 15.25 -7.80 -0.96
N SER A 121 15.71 -7.85 -2.20
CA SER A 121 15.10 -7.12 -3.31
C SER A 121 14.96 -7.99 -4.55
N MET A 122 14.01 -7.66 -5.44
CA MET A 122 13.77 -8.33 -6.73
C MET A 122 13.26 -7.38 -7.80
#